data_AF-A0A259DDQ7-F1
#
_entry.id   AF-A0A259DDQ7-F1
#
_cell.length_a   1.000
_cell.length_b   1.000
_cell.length_c   1.000
_cell.angle_alpha   90.00
_cell.angle_beta   90.00
_cell.angle_gamma   90.00
#
_symmetry.space_group_name_H-M   'P 1'
#
loop_
_entity.id
_entity.type
_entity.pdbx_description
1 polymer ?
#
loop_
_entity_poly.entity_id
_entity_poly.type
_entity_poly.pdbx_seq_one_letter_code
_entity_poly.pdbx_strand_id
1 'polypeptide(L)'
;MESGLPRPADFGREQYNSVSHLIPAEYVATNLRLRYGAELDTPQNYPPDTMAQPRRIAHQFMAVHQYILQEQHATAEPAAEEEPADAVD
;
A
#
# COMPACT_ATOMS: atom_id res chain seq x y z
N MET A 1 21.83 22.31 7.80
CA MET A 1 21.81 21.05 8.57
C MET A 1 20.58 20.30 8.12
N GLU A 2 20.73 19.29 7.27
CA GLU A 2 19.65 18.34 7.02
C GLU A 2 19.50 17.54 8.31
N SER A 3 18.36 17.70 9.00
CA SER A 3 18.09 16.97 10.23
C SER A 3 18.13 15.48 9.89
N GLY A 4 19.11 14.74 10.43
CA GLY A 4 19.22 13.28 10.29
C GLY A 4 18.13 12.51 11.05
N LEU A 5 17.02 13.18 11.41
CA LEU A 5 15.89 12.57 12.06
C LEU A 5 14.95 11.98 11.00
N PRO A 6 14.46 10.74 11.19
CA PRO A 6 13.51 10.13 10.28
C PRO A 6 12.27 11.02 10.16
N ARG A 7 11.93 11.38 8.92
CA ARG A 7 10.78 12.22 8.63
C ARG A 7 9.52 11.36 8.61
N PRO A 8 8.44 11.74 9.33
CA PRO A 8 7.17 11.04 9.22
C PRO A 8 6.58 11.21 7.81
N ALA A 9 5.97 10.14 7.28
CA ALA A 9 5.20 10.21 6.04
C ALA A 9 3.97 11.13 6.22
N ASP A 10 3.58 11.85 5.17
CA ASP A 10 2.38 12.70 5.19
C ASP A 10 1.09 11.85 5.14
N PHE A 11 1.18 10.63 4.60
CA PHE A 11 0.08 9.68 4.46
C PHE A 11 0.57 8.25 4.78
N GLY A 12 -0.15 7.54 5.65
CA GLY A 12 0.22 6.19 6.10
C GLY A 12 -0.97 5.22 6.14
N ARG A 13 -0.77 4.06 6.77
CA ARG A 13 -1.76 2.96 6.80
C ARG A 13 -3.09 3.35 7.44
N GLU A 14 -3.07 4.10 8.54
CA GLU A 14 -4.32 4.51 9.20
C GLU A 14 -5.14 5.43 8.30
N GLN A 15 -4.50 6.41 7.65
CA GLN A 15 -5.17 7.30 6.70
C GLN A 15 -5.69 6.52 5.49
N TYR A 16 -4.92 5.56 4.99
CA TYR A 16 -5.37 4.66 3.94
C TYR A 16 -6.64 3.90 4.35
N ASN A 17 -6.67 3.33 5.55
CA ASN A 17 -7.83 2.59 6.06
C ASN A 17 -9.05 3.51 6.19
N SER A 18 -8.87 4.73 6.71
CA SER A 18 -9.95 5.71 6.81
C SER A 18 -10.52 6.09 5.43
N VAL A 19 -9.65 6.33 4.43
CA VAL A 19 -10.09 6.64 3.06
C VAL A 19 -10.78 5.42 2.43
N SER A 20 -10.20 4.24 2.58
CA SER A 20 -10.70 2.99 1.99
C SER A 20 -12.05 2.55 2.54
N HIS A 21 -12.36 2.97 3.77
CA HIS A 21 -13.68 2.76 4.38
C HIS A 21 -14.76 3.65 3.74
N LEU A 22 -14.38 4.80 3.16
CA LEU A 22 -15.30 5.75 2.54
C LEU A 22 -15.42 5.54 1.03
N ILE A 23 -14.31 5.26 0.35
CA ILE A 23 -14.21 5.11 -1.10
C ILE A 23 -13.31 3.90 -1.39
N PRO A 24 -13.68 2.99 -2.32
CA PRO A 24 -12.85 1.84 -2.64
C PRO A 24 -11.41 2.24 -3.00
N ALA A 25 -10.43 1.60 -2.37
CA ALA A 25 -9.03 1.96 -2.56
C ALA A 25 -8.56 1.82 -4.02
N GLU A 26 -9.05 0.80 -4.72
CA GLU A 26 -8.76 0.58 -6.15
C GLU A 26 -9.25 1.75 -7.02
N TYR A 27 -10.42 2.32 -6.69
CA TYR A 27 -10.93 3.49 -7.39
C TYR A 27 -10.00 4.69 -7.20
N VAL A 28 -9.52 4.92 -5.97
CA VAL A 28 -8.56 5.98 -5.68
C VAL A 28 -7.24 5.72 -6.42
N ALA A 29 -6.68 4.51 -6.34
CA ALA A 29 -5.44 4.13 -7.00
C ALA A 29 -5.52 4.32 -8.53
N THR A 30 -6.61 3.88 -9.15
CA THR A 30 -6.86 4.05 -10.58
C THR A 30 -6.87 5.53 -10.99
N ASN A 31 -7.60 6.37 -10.24
CA ASN A 31 -7.68 7.79 -10.52
C ASN A 31 -6.35 8.53 -10.27
N LEU A 32 -5.58 8.13 -9.26
CA LEU A 32 -4.23 8.67 -9.04
C LEU A 32 -3.31 8.31 -10.21
N ARG A 33 -3.35 7.06 -10.70
CA ARG A 33 -2.56 6.63 -11.87
C ARG A 33 -2.98 7.36 -13.14
N LEU A 34 -4.27 7.63 -13.35
CA LEU A 34 -4.73 8.48 -14.46
C LEU A 34 -4.20 9.92 -14.38
N ARG A 35 -4.05 10.45 -13.16
CA ARG A 35 -3.62 11.85 -12.94
C ARG A 35 -2.10 12.04 -13.00
N TYR A 36 -1.34 11.12 -12.43
CA TYR A 36 0.12 11.25 -12.26
C TYR A 36 0.92 10.30 -13.16
N GLY A 37 0.25 9.36 -13.84
CA GLY A 37 0.86 8.48 -14.81
C GLY A 37 1.70 7.37 -14.20
N ALA A 38 2.66 6.88 -14.98
CA ALA A 38 3.45 5.69 -14.69
C ALA A 38 4.42 5.86 -13.49
N GLU A 39 4.63 7.07 -12.99
CA GLU A 39 5.47 7.27 -11.79
C GLU A 39 4.92 6.58 -10.54
N LEU A 40 3.61 6.33 -10.53
CA LEU A 40 2.93 5.64 -9.45
C LEU A 40 3.01 4.11 -9.57
N ASP A 41 3.62 3.59 -10.63
CA ASP A 41 3.95 2.16 -10.72
C ASP A 41 5.11 1.81 -9.77
N THR A 42 6.00 2.77 -9.50
CA THR A 42 7.09 2.68 -8.51
C THR A 42 6.95 3.80 -7.46
N PRO A 43 5.96 3.71 -6.57
CA PRO A 43 5.67 4.79 -5.64
C PRO A 43 6.75 4.95 -4.56
N GLN A 44 6.94 6.18 -4.07
CA GLN A 44 7.93 6.52 -3.05
C GLN A 44 7.27 6.67 -1.67
N ASN A 45 7.78 5.95 -0.66
CA ASN A 45 7.32 6.11 0.73
C ASN A 45 7.70 7.47 1.32
N TYR A 46 8.87 8.00 0.94
CA TYR A 46 9.39 9.29 1.39
C TYR A 46 9.78 10.16 0.20
N PRO A 47 8.80 10.74 -0.52
CA PRO A 47 9.09 11.63 -1.63
C PRO A 47 9.82 12.90 -1.17
N PRO A 48 10.64 13.53 -2.04
CA PRO A 48 11.40 14.74 -1.68
C PRO A 48 10.48 15.94 -1.39
N ASP A 49 10.92 16.83 -0.49
CA ASP A 49 10.16 18.03 -0.10
C ASP A 49 9.88 19.02 -1.22
N THR A 50 10.72 18.99 -2.27
CA THR A 50 10.53 19.78 -3.48
C THR A 50 9.30 19.35 -4.28
N MET A 51 8.76 18.16 -4.01
CA MET A 51 7.54 17.66 -4.63
C MET A 51 6.29 18.28 -3.99
N ALA A 52 5.38 18.75 -4.84
CA ALA A 52 4.10 19.29 -4.40
C ALA A 52 3.34 18.27 -3.52
N GLN A 53 2.78 18.74 -2.41
CA GLN A 53 2.14 17.91 -1.40
C GLN A 53 1.09 16.92 -1.96
N PRO A 54 0.18 17.29 -2.89
CA PRO A 54 -0.78 16.33 -3.45
C PRO A 54 -0.12 15.15 -4.18
N ARG A 55 1.04 15.39 -4.81
CA ARG A 55 1.83 14.35 -5.48
C ARG A 55 2.57 13.48 -4.48
N ARG A 56 3.08 14.06 -3.38
CA ARG A 56 3.66 13.29 -2.26
C ARG A 56 2.64 12.32 -1.64
N ILE A 57 1.43 12.81 -1.38
CA ILE A 57 0.32 11.99 -0.88
C ILE A 57 -0.04 10.89 -1.88
N ALA A 58 -0.05 11.18 -3.19
CA ALA A 58 -0.34 10.16 -4.21
C ALA A 58 0.68 9.02 -4.21
N HIS A 59 1.98 9.33 -4.11
CA HIS A 59 3.02 8.31 -3.96
C HIS A 59 2.83 7.49 -2.68
N GLN A 60 2.61 8.15 -1.54
CA GLN A 60 2.45 7.46 -0.27
C GLN A 60 1.18 6.58 -0.23
N PHE A 61 0.06 7.06 -0.80
CA PHE A 61 -1.15 6.27 -0.96
C PHE A 61 -0.88 4.99 -1.76
N MET A 62 -0.23 5.13 -2.92
CA MET A 62 0.07 4.00 -3.81
C MET A 62 1.04 3.01 -3.18
N ALA A 63 2.04 3.47 -2.42
CA ALA A 63 2.97 2.58 -1.73
C ALA A 63 2.25 1.75 -0.65
N VAL A 64 1.37 2.39 0.14
CA VAL A 64 0.55 1.68 1.13
C VAL A 64 -0.43 0.72 0.45
N HIS A 65 -1.05 1.13 -0.65
CA HIS A 65 -1.97 0.29 -1.43
C HIS A 65 -1.29 -0.98 -1.93
N GLN A 66 -0.10 -0.87 -2.53
CA GLN A 66 0.69 -2.01 -3.00
C GLN A 66 1.05 -2.96 -1.86
N TYR A 67 1.49 -2.41 -0.72
CA TYR A 67 1.83 -3.21 0.45
C TYR A 67 0.62 -3.99 0.98
N ILE A 68 -0.58 -3.39 0.99
CA ILE A 68 -1.82 -4.07 1.40
C ILE A 68 -2.22 -5.18 0.44
N LEU A 69 -2.12 -4.96 -0.88
CA LEU A 69 -2.39 -6.01 -1.86
C LEU A 69 -1.44 -7.20 -1.70
N GLN A 70 -0.17 -6.93 -1.40
CA GLN A 70 0.81 -7.98 -1.10
C GLN A 70 0.45 -8.76 0.17
N GLU A 71 0.08 -8.09 1.25
CA GLU A 71 -0.38 -8.74 2.49
C GLU A 71 -1.63 -9.61 2.26
N GLN A 72 -2.58 -9.12 1.46
CA GLN A 72 -3.81 -9.86 1.13
C GLN A 72 -3.51 -11.11 0.30
N HIS A 73 -2.62 -11.00 -0.69
CA HIS A 73 -2.17 -12.15 -1.46
C HIS A 73 -1.46 -13.18 -0.58
N ALA A 74 -0.57 -12.74 0.32
CA ALA A 74 0.14 -13.63 1.23
C ALA A 74 -0.78 -14.31 2.27
N THR A 75 -1.90 -13.66 2.65
CA THR A 75 -2.88 -14.21 3.60
C THR A 75 -3.91 -15.13 2.91
N ALA A 76 -4.13 -14.95 1.61
CA ALA A 76 -5.07 -15.75 0.81
C ALA A 76 -4.52 -17.13 0.38
N GLU A 77 -3.31 -17.50 0.81
CA GLU A 77 -2.80 -18.87 0.74
C GLU A 77 -3.01 -19.60 2.09
N PRO A 78 -4.13 -20.33 2.29
CA PRO A 78 -4.23 -21.32 3.35
C PRO A 78 -4.23 -22.76 2.79
N ALA A 79 -3.42 -23.60 3.43
CA ALA A 79 -3.73 -24.99 3.76
C ALA A 79 -4.24 -25.90 2.61
N ALA A 80 -3.31 -26.44 1.82
CA ALA A 80 -3.42 -27.81 1.34
C ALA A 80 -2.25 -28.60 1.94
N GLU A 81 -2.51 -29.82 2.42
CA GLU A 81 -1.61 -30.71 3.17
C GLU A 81 -1.53 -30.32 4.66
N GLU A 82 -2.11 -31.03 5.62
CA GLU A 82 -2.25 -32.49 5.76
C GLU A 82 -3.62 -32.86 6.37
N GLU A 83 -4.42 -33.67 5.67
CA GLU A 83 -5.45 -34.49 6.32
C GLU A 83 -4.77 -35.67 7.03
N PRO A 84 -5.18 -36.01 8.28
CA PRO A 84 -4.57 -37.06 9.06
C PRO A 84 -5.03 -38.43 8.54
N ALA A 85 -4.11 -39.23 8.02
CA ALA A 85 -4.36 -40.65 7.78
C ALA A 85 -4.25 -41.40 9.12
N ASP A 86 -5.32 -41.36 9.91
CA ASP A 86 -5.56 -42.37 10.94
C ASP A 86 -6.20 -43.62 10.31
N ALA A 87 -5.66 -44.78 10.70
CA ALA A 87 -6.19 -46.15 10.57
C ALA A 87 -6.24 -46.81 9.17
N VAL A 88 -5.45 -47.90 9.02
CA VAL A 88 -6.01 -49.26 8.87
C VAL A 88 -4.93 -50.35 9.14
N ASP A 89 -5.25 -51.16 10.16
CA ASP A 89 -4.91 -52.58 10.46
C ASP A 89 -3.46 -53.10 10.30
#